data_AF-A0A6B2LTV1-F1
#
_entry.id   AF-A0A6B2LTV1-F1
#
_cell.length_a   1.000
_cell.length_b   1.000
_cell.length_c   1.000
_cell.angle_alpha   90.00
_cell.angle_beta   90.00
_cell.angle_gamma   90.00
#
_symmetry.space_group_name_H-M   'P 1'
#
loop_
_entity.id
_entity.type
_entity.pdbx_description
1 polymer ?
#
loop_
_entity_poly.entity_id
_entity_poly.type
_entity_poly.pdbx_seq_one_letter_code
_entity_poly.pdbx_strand_id
1 'polypeptide(L)'
;MLVFAINSRSSYDEILPIWVKLISRKPSVRVTLVGNKSDLEQSRSVSKELGLALASQLGCGYMETSAKNGSNIDEVIIQLVDNRIPPFKSQREFSSYMVS
;
A
#
# COMPACT_ATOMS: atom_id res chain seq x y z
N MET A 1 6.19 2.62 4.01
CA MET A 1 5.07 1.67 3.87
C MET A 1 3.77 2.37 4.22
N LEU A 2 2.67 1.95 3.60
CA LEU A 2 1.31 2.19 4.05
C LEU A 2 0.68 0.84 4.38
N VAL A 3 0.02 0.72 5.53
CA VAL A 3 -0.41 -0.58 6.05
C VAL A 3 -1.89 -0.51 6.41
N PHE A 4 -2.68 -1.47 5.92
CA PHE A 4 -4.04 -1.74 6.38
C PHE A 4 -4.14 -3.19 6.86
N ALA A 5 -5.21 -3.55 7.56
CA ALA A 5 -5.47 -4.94 7.91
C ALA A 5 -6.48 -5.56 6.93
N ILE A 6 -6.22 -6.75 6.40
CA ILE A 6 -7.10 -7.40 5.41
C ILE A 6 -8.51 -7.70 5.95
N ASN A 7 -8.65 -7.75 7.27
CA ASN A 7 -9.91 -7.96 7.98
C ASN A 7 -10.59 -6.65 8.42
N SER A 8 -10.05 -5.48 8.08
CA SER A 8 -10.62 -4.19 8.45
C SER A 8 -10.76 -3.25 7.25
N ARG A 9 -11.98 -3.15 6.73
CA ARG A 9 -12.30 -2.24 5.62
C ARG A 9 -12.05 -0.76 5.98
N SER A 10 -12.34 -0.34 7.21
CA SER A 10 -12.07 1.03 7.64
C SER A 10 -10.59 1.38 7.55
N SER A 11 -9.69 0.47 7.93
CA SER A 11 -8.24 0.70 7.81
C SER A 11 -7.77 0.80 6.36
N TYR A 12 -8.46 0.14 5.43
CA TYR A 12 -8.19 0.25 4.00
C TYR A 12 -8.67 1.60 3.44
N ASP A 13 -9.86 2.06 3.84
CA ASP A 13 -10.41 3.34 3.38
C ASP A 13 -9.56 4.54 3.88
N GLU A 14 -8.83 4.38 4.99
CA GLU A 14 -7.87 5.38 5.50
C GLU A 14 -6.57 5.51 4.69
N ILE A 15 -6.25 4.55 3.80
CA ILE A 15 -4.98 4.55 3.06
C ILE A 15 -4.86 5.76 2.14
N LEU A 16 -5.92 6.09 1.39
CA LEU A 16 -5.90 7.18 0.42
C LEU A 16 -5.63 8.56 1.07
N PRO A 17 -6.36 8.99 2.13
CA PRO A 17 -6.07 10.28 2.76
C PRO A 17 -4.67 10.34 3.39
N ILE A 18 -4.17 9.23 3.94
CA ILE A 18 -2.79 9.16 4.46
C ILE A 18 -1.77 9.29 3.33
N TRP A 19 -2.00 8.59 2.21
CA TRP A 19 -1.13 8.65 1.04
C TRP A 19 -1.06 10.07 0.48
N VAL A 20 -2.19 10.75 0.27
CA VAL A 20 -2.24 12.15 -0.21
C VAL A 20 -1.42 13.07 0.69
N LYS A 21 -1.58 12.96 2.01
CA LYS A 21 -0.81 13.75 2.97
C LYS A 21 0.69 13.44 2.92
N LEU A 22 1.06 12.18 2.71
CA LEU A 22 2.45 11.74 2.61
C LEU A 22 3.13 12.33 1.38
N ILE A 23 2.55 12.15 0.19
CA ILE A 23 3.15 12.64 -1.06
C ILE A 23 3.18 14.16 -1.13
N SER A 24 2.22 14.86 -0.51
CA SER A 24 2.22 16.33 -0.43
C SER A 24 3.41 16.87 0.36
N ARG A 25 3.91 16.10 1.35
CA ARG A 25 5.07 16.48 2.18
C ARG A 25 6.38 15.96 1.64
N LYS A 26 6.36 14.79 0.99
CA LYS A 26 7.55 14.09 0.48
C LYS A 26 7.24 13.48 -0.91
N PRO A 27 7.27 14.27 -1.99
CA PRO A 27 6.84 13.83 -3.31
C PRO A 27 7.73 12.73 -3.92
N SER A 28 8.98 12.61 -3.49
CA SER A 28 9.93 11.62 -4.01
C SER A 28 10.07 10.36 -3.13
N VAL A 29 9.11 10.10 -2.24
CA VAL A 29 9.18 8.95 -1.32
C VAL A 29 8.75 7.66 -2.02
N ARG A 30 9.48 6.56 -1.78
CA ARG A 30 9.04 5.21 -2.16
C ARG A 30 8.04 4.69 -1.13
N VAL A 31 6.92 4.18 -1.64
CA VAL A 31 5.85 3.60 -0.83
C VAL A 31 5.61 2.18 -1.32
N THR A 32 5.27 1.30 -0.39
CA THR A 32 4.73 -0.04 -0.65
C THR A 32 3.47 -0.14 0.20
N LEU A 33 2.37 -0.59 -0.41
CA LEU A 33 1.12 -0.89 0.27
C LEU A 33 1.18 -2.30 0.86
N VAL A 34 0.77 -2.44 2.11
CA VAL A 34 0.86 -3.69 2.86
C VAL A 34 -0.49 -4.07 3.44
N GLY A 35 -1.04 -5.21 3.02
CA GLY A 35 -2.21 -5.85 3.62
C GLY A 35 -1.78 -6.76 4.78
N ASN A 36 -1.79 -6.24 6.01
CA ASN A 36 -1.39 -6.98 7.20
C ASN A 36 -2.51 -7.89 7.72
N LYS A 37 -2.16 -8.80 8.64
CA LYS A 37 -3.03 -9.83 9.24
C LYS A 37 -3.56 -10.86 8.23
N SER A 38 -2.74 -11.22 7.25
CA SER A 38 -3.06 -12.28 6.26
C SER A 38 -3.37 -13.64 6.88
N ASP A 39 -2.98 -13.87 8.14
CA ASP A 39 -3.40 -15.04 8.92
C ASP A 39 -4.92 -15.08 9.21
N LEU A 40 -5.62 -13.96 9.08
CA LEU A 40 -7.07 -13.83 9.30
C LEU A 40 -7.87 -13.92 7.99
N GLU A 41 -7.48 -14.82 7.08
CA GLU A 41 -8.13 -15.00 5.77
C GLU A 41 -9.63 -15.26 5.88
N GLN A 42 -10.06 -16.03 6.87
CA GLN A 42 -11.47 -16.34 7.11
C GLN A 42 -12.32 -15.13 7.52
N SER A 43 -11.67 -14.07 8.02
CA SER A 43 -12.32 -12.81 8.43
C SER A 43 -12.00 -11.67 7.47
N ARG A 44 -11.53 -11.98 6.26
CA ARG A 44 -11.16 -10.99 5.25
C ARG A 44 -12.36 -10.12 4.89
N SER A 45 -12.16 -8.80 4.92
CA SER A 45 -13.12 -7.79 4.45
C SER A 45 -12.58 -6.96 3.29
N VAL A 46 -11.30 -7.12 2.94
CA VAL A 46 -10.64 -6.49 1.79
C VAL A 46 -10.03 -7.59 0.93
N SER A 47 -10.49 -7.72 -0.31
CA SER A 47 -9.98 -8.71 -1.25
C SER A 47 -8.55 -8.38 -1.71
N LYS A 48 -7.83 -9.39 -2.20
CA LYS A 48 -6.49 -9.20 -2.78
C LYS A 48 -6.56 -8.28 -3.99
N GLU A 49 -7.61 -8.40 -4.78
CA GLU A 49 -7.86 -7.58 -5.98
C GLU A 49 -8.05 -6.11 -5.61
N LEU A 50 -8.76 -5.80 -4.51
CA LEU A 50 -8.88 -4.43 -4.02
C LEU A 50 -7.53 -3.85 -3.59
N GLY A 51 -6.73 -4.65 -2.86
CA GLY A 51 -5.37 -4.25 -2.47
C GLY A 51 -4.47 -3.96 -3.67
N LEU A 52 -4.50 -4.84 -4.69
CA LEU A 52 -3.76 -4.66 -5.94
C LEU A 52 -4.24 -3.45 -6.75
N ALA A 53 -5.56 -3.26 -6.86
CA ALA A 53 -6.14 -2.12 -7.57
C ALA A 53 -5.73 -0.81 -6.91
N LEU A 54 -5.79 -0.74 -5.58
CA LEU A 54 -5.35 0.44 -4.84
C LEU A 54 -3.85 0.67 -5.04
N ALA A 55 -3.00 -0.35 -4.89
CA ALA A 55 -1.56 -0.19 -5.11
C ALA A 55 -1.23 0.31 -6.53
N SER A 56 -1.94 -0.19 -7.55
CA SER A 56 -1.85 0.30 -8.93
C SER A 56 -2.27 1.77 -9.04
N GLN A 57 -3.36 2.16 -8.40
CA GLN A 57 -3.82 3.56 -8.36
C GLN A 57 -2.80 4.48 -7.66
N LEU A 58 -2.15 3.99 -6.61
CA LEU A 58 -1.13 4.72 -5.86
C LEU A 58 0.27 4.66 -6.52
N GLY A 59 0.41 3.91 -7.63
CA GLY A 59 1.68 3.65 -8.31
C GLY A 59 2.75 3.01 -7.41
N CYS A 60 2.35 2.10 -6.53
CA CYS A 60 3.25 1.40 -5.61
C CYS A 60 3.09 -0.13 -5.65
N GLY A 61 4.03 -0.86 -5.04
CA GLY A 61 3.92 -2.30 -4.86
C GLY A 61 2.87 -2.68 -3.81
N TYR A 62 2.32 -3.90 -3.92
CA TYR A 62 1.42 -4.50 -2.93
C TYR A 62 2.00 -5.81 -2.40
N MET A 63 1.87 -6.03 -1.09
CA MET A 63 2.16 -7.31 -0.47
C MET A 63 1.26 -7.55 0.73
N GLU A 64 0.91 -8.81 1.00
CA GLU A 64 0.20 -9.18 2.23
C GLU A 64 1.16 -9.80 3.23
N THR A 65 1.04 -9.41 4.51
CA THR A 65 1.94 -9.86 5.59
C THR A 65 1.14 -10.38 6.78
N SER A 66 1.79 -11.17 7.63
CA SER A 66 1.27 -11.50 8.96
C SER A 66 2.32 -11.15 9.98
N ALA A 67 2.12 -10.04 10.69
CA ALA A 67 2.98 -9.70 11.83
C ALA A 67 2.91 -10.76 12.96
N LYS A 68 1.81 -11.52 13.04
CA LYS A 68 1.63 -12.59 14.03
C LYS A 68 2.51 -13.80 13.74
N ASN A 69 2.60 -14.21 12.48
CA ASN A 69 3.30 -15.42 12.08
C ASN A 69 4.66 -15.13 11.40
N GLY A 70 5.03 -13.86 11.25
CA GLY A 70 6.26 -13.43 10.58
C GLY A 70 6.21 -13.53 9.05
N SER A 71 5.07 -13.88 8.47
CA SER A 71 4.95 -14.11 7.02
C SER A 71 5.17 -12.82 6.21
N ASN A 72 6.03 -12.92 5.20
CA ASN A 72 6.35 -11.88 4.21
C ASN A 72 6.93 -10.57 4.79
N ILE A 73 7.37 -10.58 6.07
CA ILE A 73 7.98 -9.39 6.69
C ILE A 73 9.33 -9.07 6.04
N ASP A 74 10.17 -10.08 5.84
CA ASP A 74 11.48 -9.91 5.21
C ASP A 74 11.36 -9.44 3.76
N GLU A 75 10.40 -9.99 3.01
CA GLU A 75 10.15 -9.61 1.62
C GLU A 75 9.68 -8.16 1.48
N VAL A 76 8.80 -7.69 2.36
CA VAL A 76 8.39 -6.27 2.40
C VAL A 76 9.58 -5.37 2.71
N ILE A 77 10.44 -5.76 3.67
CA ILE A 77 11.63 -4.99 4.02
C ILE A 77 12.59 -4.93 2.83
N ILE A 78 12.83 -6.05 2.15
CA ILE A 78 13.67 -6.11 0.94
C ILE A 78 13.13 -5.17 -0.14
N GLN A 79 11.81 -5.14 -0.39
CA GLN A 79 11.23 -4.23 -1.38
C GLN A 79 11.41 -2.74 -1.01
N LEU A 80 11.41 -2.39 0.27
CA LEU A 80 11.64 -0.99 0.68
C LEU A 80 13.07 -0.54 0.45
N VAL A 81 14.04 -1.44 0.64
CA VAL A 81 15.46 -1.13 0.44
C VAL A 81 15.89 -1.29 -1.01
N ASP A 82 15.14 -2.03 -1.83
CA ASP A 82 15.46 -2.23 -3.24
C ASP A 82 15.27 -0.93 -4.05
N ASN A 83 16.41 -0.30 -4.37
CA ASN A 83 16.52 0.93 -5.17
C ASN A 83 16.12 0.75 -6.63
N ARG A 84 15.85 -0.48 -7.08
CA ARG A 84 15.30 -0.75 -8.42
C ARG A 84 13.84 -0.38 -8.54
N ILE A 85 13.09 -0.36 -7.43
CA ILE A 85 11.73 0.16 -7.43
C ILE A 85 11.82 1.68 -7.52
N PRO A 86 11.41 2.32 -8.63
CA PRO A 86 11.55 3.76 -8.77
C PRO A 86 10.69 4.47 -7.71
N PRO A 87 11.15 5.62 -7.16
CA PRO A 87 10.24 6.52 -6.47
C PRO A 87 9.11 6.91 -7.41
N PHE A 88 7.91 7.07 -6.85
CA PHE A 88 6.72 7.43 -7.60
C PHE A 88 7.03 8.55 -8.60
N LYS A 89 6.82 8.30 -9.90
CA LYS A 89 7.14 9.26 -10.95
C LYS A 89 5.93 10.14 -11.26
N SER A 90 6.03 11.36 -10.74
CA SER A 90 5.52 12.61 -11.30
C SER A 90 4.09 13.05 -10.97
N GLN A 91 4.04 14.28 -10.51
CA GLN A 91 2.91 15.16 -10.20
C GLN A 91 1.85 15.30 -11.32
N ARG A 92 2.09 14.76 -12.53
CA ARG A 92 1.17 14.83 -13.68
C ARG A 92 0.04 13.81 -13.64
N GLU A 93 0.26 12.60 -13.10
CA GLU A 93 -0.81 11.59 -12.99
C GLU A 93 -1.74 11.88 -11.81
N PHE A 94 -1.24 12.53 -10.75
CA PHE A 94 -2.05 12.91 -9.58
C PHE A 94 -3.23 13.83 -9.95
N SER A 95 -3.04 14.77 -10.88
CA SER A 95 -4.13 15.62 -11.39
C SER A 95 -5.22 14.84 -12.13
N SER A 96 -4.92 13.67 -12.68
CA SER A 96 -5.94 12.80 -13.30
C SER A 96 -6.83 12.10 -12.27
N TYR A 97 -6.31 11.84 -11.06
CA TYR A 97 -7.05 11.13 -10.01
C TYR A 97 -7.94 12.04 -9.15
N MET A 98 -7.70 13.35 -9.13
CA MET A 98 -8.52 14.33 -8.39
C MET A 98 -9.62 14.99 -9.25
N VAL A 99 -9.66 14.72 -10.56
CA VAL A 99 -10.57 15.39 -11.53
C VAL A 99 -11.57 14.40 -12.16
N SER A 100 -11.74 13.21 -11.56
CA SER A 100 -12.74 12.21 -11.96
C SER A 100 -13.80 12.02 -10.88
#